data_AF-A0A3P7I337-F1
#
_entry.id   AF-A0A3P7I337-F1
#
_cell.length_a   1.000
_cell.length_b   1.000
_cell.length_c   1.000
_cell.angle_alpha   90.00
_cell.angle_beta   90.00
_cell.angle_gamma   90.00
#
_symmetry.space_group_name_H-M   'P 1'
#
loop_
_entity.id
_entity.type
_entity.pdbx_description
1 polymer ?
#
loop_
_entity_poly.entity_id
_entity_poly.type
_entity_poly.pdbx_seq_one_letter_code
_entity_poly.pdbx_strand_id
1 'polypeptide(L)'
;MAETVLMNVLRGDIARLQRCTSIVTGEEGDLPRAKPLKVYCFEKDIVMYARLNKLDYFYTECIYAPDSYRAYSRSFVKDLERMRPECILGLIKSGELMMVKEEVSMPTLTNCTRCGYISSQKICKACLLLEGLNTGNTDIGVKRKPKKVTVAVDSSTEQSCGTCSCENNVTAEF
;
A
#
# COMPACT_ATOMS: atom_id res chain seq x y z
N MET A 1 -7.51 9.25 -2.41
CA MET A 1 -7.21 8.02 -3.20
C MET A 1 -5.99 8.18 -4.08
N ALA A 2 -5.82 9.32 -4.77
CA ALA A 2 -4.61 9.63 -5.54
C ALA A 2 -3.30 9.39 -4.75
N GLU A 3 -3.24 9.81 -3.48
CA GLU A 3 -2.11 9.50 -2.59
C GLU A 3 -1.80 7.99 -2.52
N THR A 4 -2.81 7.14 -2.39
CA THR A 4 -2.63 5.69 -2.26
C THR A 4 -2.08 5.09 -3.56
N VAL A 5 -2.57 5.53 -4.72
CA VAL A 5 -2.05 5.11 -6.02
C VAL A 5 -0.58 5.51 -6.14
N LEU A 6 -0.27 6.79 -5.88
CA LEU A 6 1.09 7.31 -5.92
C LEU A 6 2.03 6.56 -4.96
N MET A 7 1.60 6.36 -3.71
CA MET A 7 2.39 5.64 -2.70
C MET A 7 2.70 4.20 -3.13
N ASN A 8 1.74 3.51 -3.76
CA ASN A 8 1.95 2.13 -4.21
C ASN A 8 2.85 2.06 -5.45
N VAL A 9 2.76 3.04 -6.36
CA VAL A 9 3.67 3.17 -7.51
C VAL A 9 5.10 3.41 -7.01
N LEU A 10 5.30 4.38 -6.12
CA LEU A 10 6.63 4.70 -5.57
C LEU A 10 7.25 3.55 -4.77
N ARG A 11 6.43 2.68 -4.18
CA ARG A 11 6.88 1.48 -3.44
C ARG A 11 7.07 0.25 -4.34
N GLY A 12 6.65 0.31 -5.60
CA GLY A 12 6.64 -0.86 -6.50
C GLY A 12 5.71 -1.99 -6.03
N ASP A 13 4.64 -1.69 -5.27
CA ASP A 13 3.71 -2.71 -4.77
C ASP A 13 2.60 -2.99 -5.80
N ILE A 14 2.95 -3.78 -6.81
CA ILE A 14 2.10 -4.09 -7.96
C ILE A 14 0.83 -4.86 -7.54
N ALA A 15 0.93 -5.77 -6.57
CA ALA A 15 -0.19 -6.57 -6.06
C ALA A 15 -1.30 -5.71 -5.42
N ARG A 16 -0.94 -4.56 -4.85
CA ARG A 16 -1.90 -3.61 -4.26
C ARG A 16 -2.44 -2.60 -5.25
N LEU A 17 -1.71 -2.27 -6.31
CA LEU A 17 -2.16 -1.32 -7.33
C LEU A 17 -3.45 -1.77 -8.00
N GLN A 18 -3.53 -3.04 -8.40
CA GLN A 18 -4.71 -3.58 -9.10
C GLN A 18 -6.02 -3.46 -8.29
N ARG A 19 -5.96 -3.66 -6.96
CA ARG A 19 -7.16 -3.67 -6.10
C ARG A 19 -7.46 -2.34 -5.45
N CYS A 20 -6.52 -1.39 -5.45
CA CYS A 20 -6.73 -0.13 -4.73
C CYS A 20 -7.82 0.73 -5.41
N THR A 21 -8.04 0.56 -6.70
CA THR A 21 -9.01 1.29 -7.53
C THR A 21 -10.40 0.64 -7.63
N SER A 22 -10.65 -0.53 -7.04
CA SER A 22 -12.00 -1.10 -6.87
C SER A 22 -12.86 -0.33 -5.84
N ILE A 23 -14.11 -0.01 -6.17
CA ILE A 23 -15.05 0.71 -5.28
C ILE A 23 -15.48 -0.17 -4.11
N VAL A 24 -15.78 -1.43 -4.41
CA VAL A 24 -16.09 -2.47 -3.45
C VAL A 24 -14.85 -3.36 -3.32
N THR A 25 -14.51 -3.71 -2.08
CA THR A 25 -13.42 -4.63 -1.78
C THR A 25 -13.92 -5.71 -0.84
N GLY A 26 -13.55 -6.97 -1.09
CA GLY A 26 -13.91 -8.11 -0.23
C GLY A 26 -15.16 -8.86 -0.67
N GLU A 27 -15.35 -9.09 -1.98
CA GLU A 27 -16.48 -9.89 -2.51
C GLU A 27 -16.43 -11.36 -2.05
N GLU A 28 -15.25 -11.89 -1.73
CA GLU A 28 -15.04 -13.27 -1.27
C GLU A 28 -15.00 -13.43 0.27
N GLY A 29 -15.22 -12.36 1.03
CA GLY A 29 -15.18 -12.38 2.50
C GLY A 29 -16.49 -11.93 3.15
N ASP A 30 -16.68 -12.29 4.43
CA ASP A 30 -17.94 -12.10 5.19
C ASP A 30 -18.51 -10.67 5.23
N LEU A 31 -17.74 -9.62 4.88
CA LEU A 31 -18.26 -8.25 4.77
C LEU A 31 -17.58 -7.43 3.65
N PRO A 32 -18.31 -7.04 2.59
CA PRO A 32 -17.79 -6.14 1.58
C PRO A 32 -17.61 -4.72 2.14
N ARG A 33 -16.48 -4.08 1.82
CA ARG A 33 -16.19 -2.68 2.17
C ARG A 33 -16.36 -1.81 0.94
N ALA A 34 -17.26 -0.83 1.02
CA ALA A 34 -17.47 0.16 -0.03
C ALA A 34 -16.82 1.50 0.33
N LYS A 35 -16.31 2.21 -0.68
CA LYS A 35 -15.78 3.57 -0.56
C LYS A 35 -16.60 4.52 -1.45
N PRO A 36 -17.74 5.04 -0.99
CA PRO A 36 -18.66 5.81 -1.82
C PRO A 36 -18.08 7.16 -2.30
N LEU A 37 -17.30 7.85 -1.45
CA LEU A 37 -16.71 9.17 -1.76
C LEU A 37 -15.43 9.09 -2.62
N LYS A 38 -15.19 7.97 -3.28
CA LYS A 38 -13.89 7.65 -3.89
C LYS A 38 -13.61 8.36 -5.20
N VAL A 39 -14.59 8.38 -6.10
CA VAL A 39 -14.34 8.61 -7.53
C VAL A 39 -14.41 10.09 -7.89
N TYR A 40 -15.32 10.84 -7.26
CA TYR A 40 -15.63 12.21 -7.70
C TYR A 40 -15.70 13.25 -6.57
N CYS A 41 -15.33 12.88 -5.34
CA CYS A 41 -15.39 13.81 -4.20
C CYS A 41 -13.98 14.19 -3.74
N PHE A 42 -13.64 15.47 -3.89
CA PHE A 42 -12.41 16.02 -3.34
C PHE A 42 -12.56 16.28 -1.84
N GLU A 43 -11.43 16.30 -1.13
CA GLU A 43 -11.41 16.62 0.31
C GLU A 43 -12.03 18.01 0.59
N LYS A 44 -11.70 19.00 -0.25
CA LYS A 44 -12.27 20.35 -0.16
C LYS A 44 -13.80 20.38 -0.28
N ASP A 45 -14.37 19.54 -1.14
CA ASP A 45 -15.81 19.51 -1.39
C ASP A 45 -16.54 18.81 -0.24
N ILE A 46 -15.93 17.76 0.33
CA ILE A 46 -16.45 17.05 1.51
C ILE A 46 -16.49 18.01 2.71
N VAL A 47 -15.40 18.76 2.95
CA VAL A 47 -15.34 19.74 4.04
C VAL A 47 -16.33 20.87 3.81
N MET A 48 -16.47 21.36 2.58
CA MET A 48 -17.46 22.39 2.22
C MET A 48 -18.89 21.90 2.49
N TYR A 49 -19.21 20.67 2.09
CA TYR A 49 -20.52 20.06 2.33
C TYR A 49 -20.80 19.87 3.82
N ALA A 50 -19.82 19.42 4.61
CA ALA A 50 -19.97 19.28 6.05
C ALA A 50 -20.23 20.63 6.73
N ARG A 51 -19.55 21.70 6.28
CA ARG A 51 -19.77 23.05 6.81
C ARG A 51 -21.14 23.61 6.45
N LEU A 52 -21.60 23.40 5.22
CA LEU A 52 -22.93 23.84 4.76
C LEU A 52 -24.04 23.18 5.58
N ASN A 53 -23.92 21.88 5.85
CA ASN A 53 -24.90 21.12 6.64
C ASN A 53 -24.67 21.20 8.16
N LYS A 54 -23.68 21.98 8.61
CA LYS A 54 -23.32 22.14 10.02
C LYS A 54 -23.11 20.80 10.73
N LEU A 55 -22.42 19.87 10.09
CA LEU A 55 -22.05 18.59 10.69
C LEU A 55 -20.88 18.80 11.66
N ASP A 56 -20.98 18.22 12.85
CA ASP A 56 -19.89 18.21 13.81
C ASP A 56 -18.83 17.17 13.38
N TYR A 57 -17.60 17.63 13.16
CA TYR A 57 -16.46 16.78 12.84
C TYR A 57 -15.18 17.28 13.51
N PHE A 58 -14.24 16.36 13.74
CA PHE A 58 -12.93 16.67 14.29
C PHE A 58 -11.97 17.15 13.20
N TYR A 59 -11.36 18.32 13.41
CA TYR A 59 -10.34 18.89 12.53
C TYR A 59 -8.91 18.71 13.09
N THR A 60 -8.75 18.18 14.30
CA THR A 60 -7.43 17.96 14.91
C THR A 60 -6.76 16.75 14.28
N GLU A 61 -5.65 17.00 13.57
CA GLU A 61 -4.82 15.93 13.03
C GLU A 61 -4.06 15.18 14.13
N CYS A 62 -3.67 13.94 13.85
CA CYS A 62 -2.80 13.17 14.75
C CYS A 62 -1.40 13.80 14.81
N ILE A 63 -0.80 13.87 15.99
CA ILE A 63 0.56 14.40 16.21
C ILE A 63 1.64 13.73 15.36
N TYR A 64 1.43 12.46 14.99
CA TYR A 64 2.35 11.67 14.15
C TYR A 64 1.97 11.67 12.66
N ALA A 65 0.88 12.34 12.28
CA ALA A 65 0.47 12.46 10.88
C ALA A 65 1.52 13.16 9.99
N PRO A 66 2.16 14.28 10.39
CA PRO A 66 3.04 15.04 9.49
C PRO A 66 4.33 14.29 9.13
N ASP A 67 4.88 13.49 10.04
CA ASP A 67 6.12 12.72 9.79
C ASP A 67 5.89 11.47 8.94
N SER A 68 4.64 11.19 8.56
CA SER A 68 4.30 9.99 7.80
C SER A 68 4.66 10.13 6.32
N TYR A 69 5.07 9.02 5.69
CA TYR A 69 5.25 8.93 4.23
C TYR A 69 4.02 9.41 3.43
N ARG A 70 2.84 9.28 4.04
CA ARG A 70 1.59 9.73 3.44
C ARG A 70 1.48 11.25 3.39
N ALA A 71 2.00 11.96 4.40
CA ALA A 71 2.01 13.43 4.41
C ALA A 71 2.86 14.01 3.27
N TYR A 72 4.04 13.43 3.00
CA TYR A 72 4.85 13.80 1.83
C TYR A 72 4.13 13.55 0.50
N SER A 73 3.45 12.41 0.38
CA SER A 73 2.64 12.12 -0.81
C SER A 73 1.49 13.12 -0.97
N ARG A 74 0.90 13.58 0.14
CA ARG A 74 -0.16 14.59 0.14
C ARG A 74 0.33 15.97 -0.27
N SER A 75 1.45 16.44 0.28
CA SER A 75 2.02 17.74 -0.08
C SER A 75 2.36 17.78 -1.57
N PHE A 76 2.99 16.71 -2.09
CA PHE A 76 3.30 16.59 -3.50
C PHE A 76 2.06 16.61 -4.40
N VAL A 77 1.00 15.87 -4.06
CA VAL A 77 -0.26 15.90 -4.82
C VAL A 77 -0.91 17.29 -4.77
N LYS A 78 -0.85 18.00 -3.64
CA LYS A 78 -1.34 19.37 -3.52
C LYS A 78 -0.54 20.34 -4.40
N ASP A 79 0.77 20.18 -4.48
CA ASP A 79 1.61 21.00 -5.35
C ASP A 79 1.31 20.74 -6.84
N LEU A 80 1.04 19.49 -7.21
CA LEU A 80 0.58 19.13 -8.56
C LEU A 80 -0.81 19.70 -8.88
N GLU A 81 -1.73 19.68 -7.92
CA GLU A 81 -3.07 20.25 -8.06
C GLU A 81 -3.03 21.76 -8.35
N ARG A 82 -2.09 22.50 -7.71
CA ARG A 82 -1.89 23.94 -7.99
C ARG A 82 -1.47 24.20 -9.43
N MET A 83 -0.70 23.31 -10.04
CA MET A 83 -0.26 23.44 -11.44
C MET A 83 -1.33 22.95 -12.43
N ARG A 84 -1.97 21.82 -12.14
CA ARG A 84 -3.03 21.24 -12.97
C ARG A 84 -4.15 20.68 -12.09
N PRO A 85 -5.36 21.26 -12.12
CA PRO A 85 -6.47 20.83 -11.26
C PRO A 85 -6.95 19.40 -11.60
N GLU A 86 -6.78 18.96 -12.84
CA GLU A 86 -7.16 17.61 -13.29
C GLU A 86 -6.19 16.51 -12.84
N CYS A 87 -5.06 16.86 -12.21
CA CYS A 87 -4.01 15.90 -11.86
C CYS A 87 -4.53 14.77 -10.95
N ILE A 88 -5.40 15.10 -10.00
CA ILE A 88 -5.97 14.12 -9.05
C ILE A 88 -6.85 13.09 -9.77
N LEU A 89 -7.69 13.53 -10.72
CA LEU A 89 -8.52 12.62 -11.52
C LEU A 89 -7.65 11.80 -12.48
N GLY A 90 -6.65 12.44 -13.09
CA GLY A 90 -5.68 11.77 -13.96
C GLY A 90 -4.99 10.61 -13.24
N LEU A 91 -4.48 10.84 -12.03
CA LEU A 91 -3.83 9.81 -11.22
C LEU A 91 -4.77 8.64 -10.88
N ILE A 92 -6.04 8.92 -10.57
CA ILE A 92 -7.03 7.87 -10.28
C ILE A 92 -7.33 7.05 -11.53
N LYS A 93 -7.62 7.72 -12.65
CA LYS A 93 -7.87 7.07 -13.95
C LYS A 93 -6.67 6.24 -14.40
N SER A 94 -5.45 6.75 -14.24
CA SER A 94 -4.23 5.99 -14.52
C SER A 94 -4.15 4.72 -13.67
N GLY A 95 -4.56 4.77 -12.39
CA GLY A 95 -4.62 3.58 -11.54
C GLY A 95 -5.75 2.60 -11.90
N GLU A 96 -6.84 3.06 -12.51
CA GLU A 96 -7.94 2.21 -12.99
C GLU A 96 -7.57 1.52 -14.32
N LEU A 97 -6.88 2.23 -15.20
CA LEU A 97 -6.41 1.71 -16.48
C LEU A 97 -5.18 0.80 -16.34
N MET A 98 -4.53 0.81 -15.17
CA MET A 98 -3.33 0.03 -14.94
C MET A 98 -3.67 -1.47 -14.84
N MET A 99 -3.41 -2.19 -15.93
CA MET A 99 -3.52 -3.65 -15.95
C MET A 99 -2.20 -4.27 -15.48
N VAL A 100 -2.32 -5.17 -14.50
CA VAL A 100 -1.20 -5.95 -13.97
C VAL A 100 -1.31 -7.36 -14.53
N LYS A 101 -0.17 -7.97 -14.92
CA LYS A 101 -0.13 -9.37 -15.38
C LYS A 101 -0.63 -10.31 -14.27
N GLU A 102 -1.38 -11.34 -14.65
CA GLU A 102 -2.02 -12.30 -13.73
C GLU A 102 -1.04 -13.13 -12.87
N GLU A 103 0.25 -13.09 -13.18
CA GLU A 103 1.32 -13.85 -12.50
C GLU A 103 1.68 -13.31 -11.09
N VAL A 104 1.02 -12.26 -10.61
CA VAL A 104 1.29 -11.72 -9.28
C VAL A 104 0.67 -12.61 -8.21
N SER A 105 1.52 -13.41 -7.56
CA SER A 105 1.14 -14.27 -6.43
C SER A 105 0.43 -13.46 -5.33
N MET A 106 -0.86 -13.76 -5.17
CA MET A 106 -1.69 -13.21 -4.12
C MET A 106 -1.58 -14.09 -2.87
N PRO A 107 -1.41 -13.49 -1.68
CA PRO A 107 -1.37 -14.26 -0.45
C PRO A 107 -2.72 -14.93 -0.21
N THR A 108 -2.69 -16.24 0.03
CA THR A 108 -3.88 -17.01 0.37
C THR A 108 -4.45 -16.56 1.72
N LEU A 109 -5.78 -16.43 1.78
CA LEU A 109 -6.49 -16.09 3.00
C LEU A 109 -6.69 -17.37 3.82
N THR A 110 -6.31 -17.32 5.09
CA THR A 110 -6.45 -18.41 6.06
C THR A 110 -7.10 -17.88 7.34
N ASN A 111 -7.38 -18.74 8.32
CA ASN A 111 -7.94 -18.32 9.59
C ASN A 111 -6.87 -18.36 10.68
N CYS A 112 -6.89 -17.35 11.56
CA CYS A 112 -6.01 -17.29 12.72
C CYS A 112 -6.33 -18.40 13.71
N THR A 113 -5.31 -19.13 14.18
CA THR A 113 -5.49 -20.22 15.16
C THR A 113 -5.92 -19.75 16.54
N ARG A 114 -5.61 -18.50 16.93
CA ARG A 114 -5.95 -17.95 18.26
C ARG A 114 -7.34 -17.31 18.33
N CYS A 115 -7.69 -16.49 17.34
CA CYS A 115 -8.92 -15.69 17.38
C CYS A 115 -9.94 -16.07 16.30
N GLY A 116 -9.62 -17.00 15.39
CA GLY A 116 -10.51 -17.43 14.31
C GLY A 116 -10.67 -16.43 13.16
N TYR A 117 -10.22 -15.19 13.28
CA TYR A 117 -10.34 -14.16 12.24
C TYR A 117 -9.44 -14.41 11.02
N ILE A 118 -9.86 -13.87 9.87
CA ILE A 118 -9.15 -13.95 8.59
C ILE A 118 -7.74 -13.34 8.71
N SER A 119 -6.74 -14.09 8.28
CA SER A 119 -5.33 -13.75 8.34
C SER A 119 -4.57 -14.40 7.19
N SER A 120 -3.55 -13.74 6.66
CA SER A 120 -2.62 -14.35 5.70
C SER A 120 -1.52 -15.18 6.39
N GLN A 121 -1.54 -15.26 7.71
CA GLN A 121 -0.56 -15.96 8.56
C GLN A 121 -1.29 -16.79 9.62
N LYS A 122 -0.63 -17.86 10.12
CA LYS A 122 -1.17 -18.75 11.16
C LYS A 122 -1.69 -17.99 12.40
N ILE A 123 -0.96 -16.96 12.83
CA ILE A 123 -1.36 -16.07 13.93
C ILE A 123 -1.59 -14.68 13.36
N CYS A 124 -2.72 -14.06 13.73
CA CYS A 124 -3.10 -12.74 13.25
C CYS A 124 -2.12 -11.66 13.76
N LYS A 125 -1.91 -10.59 12.97
CA LYS A 125 -0.97 -9.54 13.38
C LYS A 125 -1.39 -8.86 14.69
N ALA A 126 -2.68 -8.68 14.93
CA ALA A 126 -3.20 -8.13 16.18
C ALA A 126 -2.87 -9.04 17.38
N CYS A 127 -3.05 -10.35 17.23
CA CYS A 127 -2.77 -11.36 18.23
C CYS A 127 -1.28 -11.36 18.62
N LEU A 128 -0.42 -11.22 17.61
CA LEU A 128 1.03 -11.17 17.79
C LEU A 128 1.49 -9.86 18.45
N LEU A 129 0.82 -8.73 18.16
CA LEU A 129 1.09 -7.46 18.83
C LEU A 129 0.64 -7.47 20.30
N LEU A 130 -0.52 -8.05 20.59
CA LEU A 130 -1.00 -8.22 21.97
C LEU A 130 -0.06 -9.09 22.80
N GLU A 131 0.48 -10.15 22.21
CA GLU A 131 1.49 -10.99 22.86
C GLU A 131 2.79 -10.23 23.12
N GLY A 132 3.24 -9.40 22.18
CA GLY A 132 4.40 -8.51 22.38
C GLY A 132 4.20 -7.52 23.53
N LEU A 133 2.99 -6.97 23.68
CA LEU A 133 2.64 -6.08 24.79
C LEU A 133 2.60 -6.83 26.13
N ASN A 134 1.99 -8.01 26.18
CA ASN A 134 1.89 -8.82 27.40
C ASN A 134 3.24 -9.37 27.89
N THR A 135 4.18 -9.62 26.97
CA THR A 135 5.51 -10.14 27.28
C THR A 135 6.57 -9.04 27.45
N GLY A 136 6.21 -7.78 27.23
CA GLY A 136 7.13 -6.64 27.28
C GLY A 136 8.15 -6.61 26.14
N ASN A 137 8.02 -7.48 25.14
CA ASN A 137 8.95 -7.58 24.01
C ASN A 137 8.28 -7.07 22.73
N THR A 138 8.41 -5.76 22.49
CA THR A 138 7.78 -5.06 21.36
C THR A 138 8.35 -5.46 19.99
N ASP A 139 9.48 -6.17 19.96
CA ASP A 139 10.17 -6.56 18.73
C ASP A 139 9.50 -7.72 17.99
N ILE A 140 8.66 -8.52 18.67
CA ILE A 140 8.08 -9.77 18.17
C ILE A 140 7.29 -9.57 16.86
N GLY A 141 6.84 -8.34 16.57
CA GLY A 141 6.08 -8.00 15.36
C GLY A 141 6.60 -6.85 14.50
N VAL A 142 7.61 -6.11 14.92
CA VAL A 142 7.99 -4.86 14.22
C VAL A 142 9.17 -5.06 13.28
N LYS A 143 10.13 -5.91 13.65
CA LYS A 143 11.31 -6.17 12.83
C LYS A 143 10.93 -6.96 11.58
N ARG A 144 11.20 -6.39 10.40
CA ARG A 144 11.09 -7.10 9.12
C ARG A 144 12.23 -8.11 9.07
N LYS A 145 11.91 -9.40 8.94
CA LYS A 145 12.90 -10.39 8.51
C LYS A 145 13.25 -10.05 7.04
N PRO A 146 14.53 -9.99 6.66
CA PRO A 146 14.90 -9.76 5.27
C PRO A 146 14.25 -10.86 4.42
N LYS A 147 13.45 -10.46 3.43
CA LYS A 147 12.84 -11.39 2.49
C LYS A 147 13.98 -11.89 1.60
N LYS A 148 14.38 -13.16 1.73
CA LYS A 148 15.26 -13.79 0.74
C LYS A 148 14.50 -13.78 -0.58
N VAL A 149 14.91 -12.91 -1.50
CA VAL A 149 14.44 -12.96 -2.88
C VAL A 149 15.07 -14.20 -3.48
N THR A 150 14.33 -15.30 -3.55
CA THR A 150 14.70 -16.44 -4.40
C THR A 150 14.46 -15.99 -5.84
N VAL A 151 15.49 -15.46 -6.48
CA VAL A 151 15.52 -15.36 -7.93
C VAL A 151 15.50 -16.78 -8.44
N ALA A 152 14.44 -17.17 -9.16
CA ALA A 152 14.43 -18.41 -9.90
C ALA A 152 15.54 -18.30 -10.95
N VAL A 153 16.61 -19.07 -10.75
CA VAL A 153 17.65 -19.23 -11.77
C VAL A 153 17.07 -20.24 -12.75
N ASP A 154 16.56 -19.75 -13.88
CA ASP A 154 16.22 -20.60 -15.01
C ASP A 154 17.52 -21.17 -15.59
N SER A 155 17.76 -22.45 -15.32
CA SER A 155 18.85 -23.23 -15.87
C SER A 155 18.54 -23.61 -17.32
N SER A 156 18.90 -22.75 -18.27
CA SER A 156 19.21 -23.17 -19.65
C SER A 156 19.78 -22.01 -20.45
N THR A 157 21.11 -21.98 -20.56
CA THR A 157 21.90 -21.99 -21.81
C THR A 157 23.23 -21.30 -21.52
N GLU A 158 24.28 -22.11 -21.40
CA GLU A 158 25.67 -21.63 -21.52
C GLU A 158 25.82 -21.01 -22.91
N GLN A 159 25.92 -19.68 -22.97
CA GLN A 159 26.50 -18.99 -24.11
C GLN A 159 27.50 -17.97 -23.58
N SER A 160 28.77 -18.35 -23.73
CA SER A 160 29.93 -17.51 -23.53
C SER A 160 29.83 -16.27 -24.38
N CYS A 161 29.71 -15.10 -23.75
CA CYS A 161 30.06 -13.84 -24.40
C CYS A 161 31.48 -13.48 -23.95
N GLY A 162 32.42 -13.70 -24.86
CA GLY A 162 33.81 -13.29 -24.70
C GLY A 162 33.93 -11.77 -24.56
N THR A 163 34.88 -11.38 -23.71
CA THR A 163 35.46 -10.03 -23.60
C THR A 163 34.53 -8.92 -23.10
N CYS A 164 34.20 -8.93 -21.81
CA CYS A 164 33.94 -7.68 -21.06
C CYS A 164 34.48 -7.80 -19.62
N SER A 165 35.59 -7.11 -19.33
CA SER A 165 36.14 -6.98 -17.98
C SER A 165 35.40 -5.87 -17.24
N CYS A 166 34.51 -6.23 -16.30
CA CYS A 166 33.90 -5.27 -15.39
C CYS A 166 34.02 -5.83 -13.97
N GLU A 167 35.04 -5.35 -13.28
CA GLU A 167 35.42 -5.77 -11.94
C GLU A 167 34.32 -5.51 -10.91
N ASN A 168 34.28 -6.41 -9.94
CA ASN A 168 33.47 -6.36 -8.73
C ASN A 168 33.49 -4.97 -8.09
N ASN A 169 32.31 -4.41 -7.82
CA ASN A 169 32.16 -3.53 -6.67
C ASN A 169 30.86 -3.82 -5.93
N VAL A 170 30.96 -4.81 -5.05
CA VAL A 170 30.07 -4.98 -3.90
C VAL A 170 30.34 -3.81 -2.97
N THR A 171 29.39 -2.88 -2.84
CA THR A 171 28.97 -2.25 -1.57
C THR A 171 28.01 -1.11 -1.88
N ALA A 172 26.73 -1.30 -1.56
CA ALA A 172 25.85 -0.19 -1.22
C ALA A 172 24.86 -0.71 -0.18
N GLU A 173 25.17 -0.41 1.08
CA GLU A 173 24.24 -0.50 2.20
C GLU A 173 23.07 0.46 1.95
N PHE A 174 21.85 -0.06 1.96
CA PHE A 174 20.61 0.65 2.27
C PHE A 174 19.59 -0.33 2.87
#